data_AF-A0A3D5WCC0-F1
#
_entry.id   AF-A0A3D5WCC0-F1
#
_cell.length_a   1.000
_cell.length_b   1.000
_cell.length_c   1.000
_cell.angle_alpha   90.00
_cell.angle_beta   90.00
_cell.angle_gamma   90.00
#
_symmetry.space_group_name_H-M   'P 1'
#
loop_
_entity.id
_entity.type
_entity.pdbx_description
1 polymer ?
#
loop_
_entity_poly.entity_id
_entity_poly.type
_entity_poly.pdbx_seq_one_letter_code
_entity_poly.pdbx_strand_id
1 'polypeptide(L)'
;MALKEIFVAGLLILMPALVSAQTCYESSIMSPTPFMGNHGEIFKLADGSLWEVKYEYEYLYEYYPNVIICPSKGKLLVSGKTLNVEQIAPGRSPSQPRSAPAADVIESRIDGEFSGWKGETIFKLENGQIWQQANYAYMYTYKYRPRVLIFRTHRGYEMQVEGVHNRIRVIRIR
;
A
#
# COMPACT_ATOMS: atom_id res chain seq x y z
N MET A 1 -27.72 -61.31 44.02
CA MET A 1 -26.81 -61.19 42.86
C MET A 1 -27.25 -59.94 42.11
N ALA A 2 -26.60 -58.80 42.38
CA ALA A 2 -26.98 -57.50 41.81
C ALA A 2 -25.88 -57.05 40.85
N LEU A 3 -26.22 -56.97 39.56
CA LEU A 3 -25.35 -56.47 38.49
C LEU A 3 -25.50 -54.93 38.44
N LYS A 4 -24.41 -54.20 38.66
CA LYS A 4 -24.34 -52.74 38.48
C LYS A 4 -23.72 -52.47 37.11
N GLU A 5 -24.53 -52.06 36.16
CA GLU A 5 -24.07 -51.48 34.89
C GLU A 5 -23.53 -50.07 35.15
N ILE A 6 -22.25 -49.85 34.86
CA ILE A 6 -21.58 -48.55 34.96
C ILE A 6 -21.76 -47.84 33.62
N PHE A 7 -22.71 -46.92 33.54
CA PHE A 7 -22.80 -45.98 32.42
C PHE A 7 -21.73 -44.88 32.58
N VAL A 8 -20.64 -44.98 31.82
CA VAL A 8 -19.67 -43.88 31.68
C VAL A 8 -20.24 -42.91 30.64
N ALA A 9 -20.87 -41.83 31.10
CA ALA A 9 -21.28 -40.73 30.25
C ALA A 9 -20.03 -39.94 29.80
N GLY A 10 -19.55 -40.22 28.59
CA GLY A 10 -18.51 -39.43 27.93
C GLY A 10 -19.04 -38.04 27.59
N LEU A 11 -18.65 -37.04 28.38
CA LEU A 11 -18.93 -35.63 28.08
C LEU A 11 -18.07 -35.20 26.88
N LEU A 12 -18.69 -35.15 25.69
CA LEU A 12 -18.05 -34.64 24.48
C LEU A 12 -17.89 -33.11 24.63
N ILE A 13 -16.71 -32.66 25.04
CA ILE A 13 -16.38 -31.23 25.09
C ILE A 13 -16.24 -30.75 23.65
N LEU A 14 -17.29 -30.11 23.13
CA LEU A 14 -17.21 -29.30 21.92
C LEU A 14 -16.30 -28.10 22.23
N MET A 15 -15.01 -28.23 21.90
CA MET A 15 -14.11 -27.08 21.87
C MET A 15 -14.64 -26.11 20.83
N PRO A 16 -15.02 -24.86 21.19
CA PRO A 16 -15.32 -23.86 20.20
C PRO A 16 -14.02 -23.58 19.45
N ALA A 17 -13.99 -23.92 18.16
CA ALA A 17 -12.93 -23.44 17.29
C ALA A 17 -12.99 -21.92 17.31
N LEU A 18 -11.92 -21.28 17.79
CA LEU A 18 -11.70 -19.86 17.59
C LEU A 18 -11.59 -19.63 16.09
N VAL A 19 -12.72 -19.35 15.45
CA VAL A 19 -12.74 -18.82 14.09
C VAL A 19 -12.13 -17.44 14.20
N SER A 20 -10.82 -17.34 13.93
CA SER A 20 -10.17 -16.06 13.68
C SER A 20 -10.92 -15.44 12.51
N ALA A 21 -11.81 -14.49 12.79
CA ALA A 21 -12.45 -13.72 11.75
C ALA A 21 -11.32 -13.15 10.88
N GLN A 22 -11.31 -13.53 9.61
CA GLN A 22 -10.49 -12.87 8.61
C GLN A 22 -11.05 -11.45 8.53
N THR A 23 -10.50 -10.54 9.34
CA THR A 23 -11.11 -9.23 9.61
C THR A 23 -10.94 -8.34 8.40
N CYS A 24 -11.94 -8.38 7.52
CA CYS A 24 -12.17 -7.29 6.60
C CYS A 24 -12.66 -6.07 7.39
N TYR A 25 -12.25 -4.87 7.00
CA TYR A 25 -12.68 -3.63 7.65
C TYR A 25 -12.93 -2.53 6.63
N GLU A 26 -13.80 -1.58 6.99
CA GLU A 26 -14.06 -0.39 6.19
C GLU A 26 -12.95 0.64 6.35
N SER A 27 -12.60 1.31 5.26
CA SER A 27 -11.63 2.40 5.22
C SER A 27 -11.93 3.32 4.04
N SER A 28 -11.01 4.24 3.75
CA SER A 28 -11.07 5.09 2.56
C SER A 28 -9.67 5.23 1.96
N ILE A 29 -9.59 5.26 0.63
CA ILE A 29 -8.33 5.57 -0.06
C ILE A 29 -8.09 7.08 0.03
N MET A 30 -6.97 7.48 0.63
CA MET A 30 -6.62 8.89 0.80
C MET A 30 -5.68 9.41 -0.28
N SER A 31 -4.96 8.52 -0.98
CA SER A 31 -4.00 8.91 -2.01
C SER A 31 -3.58 7.68 -2.85
N PRO A 32 -3.22 7.84 -4.13
CA PRO A 32 -3.34 9.06 -4.93
C PRO A 32 -4.80 9.39 -5.24
N THR A 33 -5.08 10.66 -5.52
CA THR A 33 -6.37 11.07 -6.10
C THR A 33 -6.20 11.59 -7.54
N PRO A 34 -7.05 11.13 -8.48
CA PRO A 34 -7.94 9.96 -8.38
C PRO A 34 -7.17 8.63 -8.26
N PHE A 35 -7.79 7.65 -7.62
CA PHE A 35 -7.36 6.25 -7.61
C PHE A 35 -7.81 5.57 -8.90
N MET A 36 -6.88 4.93 -9.61
CA MET A 36 -7.11 4.35 -10.94
C MET A 36 -7.31 2.84 -10.93
N GLY A 37 -6.91 2.14 -9.86
CA GLY A 37 -7.07 0.70 -9.75
C GLY A 37 -6.20 -0.13 -10.70
N ASN A 38 -5.19 0.48 -11.33
CA ASN A 38 -4.32 -0.21 -12.29
C ASN A 38 -3.24 -1.03 -11.58
N HIS A 39 -2.78 -2.12 -12.21
CA HIS A 39 -1.64 -2.89 -11.70
C HIS A 39 -0.43 -2.00 -11.38
N GLY A 40 0.16 -2.23 -10.21
CA GLY A 40 1.32 -1.48 -9.73
C GLY A 40 0.98 -0.13 -9.10
N GLU A 41 -0.27 0.34 -9.17
CA GLU A 41 -0.67 1.57 -8.47
C GLU A 41 -0.59 1.33 -6.95
N ILE A 42 0.21 2.18 -6.30
CA ILE A 42 0.36 2.18 -4.85
C ILE A 42 -0.58 3.22 -4.28
N PHE A 43 -1.36 2.82 -3.27
CA PHE A 43 -2.32 3.67 -2.61
C PHE A 43 -2.16 3.63 -1.09
N LYS A 44 -2.68 4.67 -0.43
CA LYS A 44 -2.63 4.88 1.02
C LYS A 44 -4.03 4.91 1.57
N LEU A 45 -4.32 4.08 2.57
CA LEU A 45 -5.59 4.10 3.30
C LEU A 45 -5.59 5.16 4.41
N ALA A 46 -6.76 5.42 4.99
CA ALA A 46 -6.96 6.38 6.08
C ALA A 46 -6.13 6.07 7.34
N ASP A 47 -5.83 4.80 7.60
CA ASP A 47 -4.94 4.36 8.69
C ASP A 47 -3.43 4.56 8.37
N GLY A 48 -3.12 5.10 7.19
CA GLY A 48 -1.76 5.33 6.71
C GLY A 48 -1.07 4.07 6.16
N SER A 49 -1.75 2.93 6.12
CA SER A 49 -1.22 1.71 5.49
C SER A 49 -1.05 1.91 3.99
N LEU A 50 -0.02 1.29 3.43
CA LEU A 50 0.32 1.36 2.01
C LEU A 50 0.09 0.00 1.36
N TRP A 51 -0.52 0.02 0.19
CA TRP A 51 -0.95 -1.16 -0.55
C TRP A 51 -0.64 -0.97 -2.03
N GLU A 52 -0.42 -2.07 -2.73
CA GLU A 52 -0.17 -2.09 -4.17
C GLU A 52 -1.21 -2.96 -4.86
N VAL A 53 -1.78 -2.47 -5.96
CA VAL A 53 -2.72 -3.25 -6.78
C VAL A 53 -1.97 -4.31 -7.61
N LYS A 54 -2.44 -5.55 -7.58
CA LYS A 54 -1.80 -6.69 -8.24
C LYS A 54 -2.69 -7.28 -9.33
N TYR A 55 -2.15 -7.52 -10.53
CA TYR A 55 -2.83 -8.28 -11.57
C TYR A 55 -4.23 -7.76 -11.96
N GLU A 56 -4.44 -6.44 -11.96
CA GLU A 56 -5.72 -5.84 -12.33
C GLU A 56 -5.61 -5.02 -13.62
N TYR A 57 -6.62 -5.19 -14.49
CA TYR A 57 -6.82 -4.40 -15.73
C TYR A 57 -8.06 -3.50 -15.63
N GLU A 58 -8.61 -3.35 -14.43
CA GLU A 58 -9.83 -2.58 -14.20
C GLU A 58 -9.50 -1.09 -14.09
N TYR A 59 -10.01 -0.31 -15.04
CA TYR A 59 -9.89 1.14 -15.00
C TYR A 59 -10.93 1.71 -14.03
N LEU A 60 -10.45 2.21 -12.89
CA LEU A 60 -11.22 3.01 -11.95
C LEU A 60 -10.88 4.50 -12.12
N TYR A 61 -11.76 5.34 -11.61
CA TYR A 61 -11.53 6.78 -11.54
C TYR A 61 -12.24 7.34 -10.31
N GLU A 62 -11.65 7.06 -9.14
CA GLU A 62 -12.32 7.28 -7.86
C GLU A 62 -11.62 8.36 -7.03
N TYR A 63 -12.39 9.33 -6.54
CA TYR A 63 -11.90 10.35 -5.62
C TYR A 63 -12.28 9.98 -4.19
N TYR A 64 -11.27 9.72 -3.36
CA TYR A 64 -11.44 9.36 -1.96
C TYR A 64 -12.48 8.26 -1.69
N PRO A 65 -12.48 7.13 -2.43
CA PRO A 65 -13.52 6.12 -2.29
C PRO A 65 -13.49 5.45 -0.91
N ASN A 66 -14.68 5.14 -0.40
CA ASN A 66 -14.84 4.18 0.68
C ASN A 66 -14.60 2.77 0.15
N VAL A 67 -13.94 1.96 0.96
CA VAL A 67 -13.49 0.62 0.58
C VAL A 67 -13.65 -0.36 1.73
N ILE A 68 -13.77 -1.64 1.40
CA ILE A 68 -13.59 -2.73 2.37
C ILE A 68 -12.27 -3.41 2.04
N ILE A 69 -11.33 -3.39 2.98
CA ILE A 69 -10.04 -4.05 2.84
C ILE A 69 -10.07 -5.39 3.60
N CYS A 70 -9.63 -6.46 2.95
CA CYS A 70 -9.51 -7.80 3.53
C CYS A 70 -8.03 -8.25 3.47
N PRO A 71 -7.20 -7.84 4.45
CA PRO A 71 -5.75 -8.09 4.43
C PRO A 71 -5.35 -9.54 4.23
N SER A 72 -5.97 -10.46 5.00
CA SER A 72 -5.65 -11.89 4.94
C SER A 72 -6.02 -12.56 3.62
N LYS A 73 -6.85 -11.91 2.81
CA LYS A 73 -7.28 -12.39 1.49
C LYS A 73 -6.58 -11.67 0.35
N GLY A 74 -5.81 -10.61 0.63
CA GLY A 74 -5.23 -9.75 -0.40
C GLY A 74 -6.29 -9.12 -1.30
N LYS A 75 -7.44 -8.74 -0.74
CA LYS A 75 -8.58 -8.18 -1.51
C LYS A 75 -8.96 -6.79 -1.04
N LEU A 76 -9.30 -5.93 -2.00
CA LEU A 76 -9.89 -4.61 -1.79
C LEU A 76 -11.21 -4.53 -2.55
N LEU A 77 -12.30 -4.21 -1.87
CA LEU A 77 -13.58 -3.93 -2.51
C LEU A 77 -13.76 -2.42 -2.65
N VAL A 78 -14.01 -1.95 -3.87
CA VAL A 78 -14.15 -0.53 -4.21
C VAL A 78 -15.16 -0.39 -5.35
N SER A 79 -16.18 0.45 -5.17
CA SER A 79 -17.23 0.70 -6.18
C SER A 79 -17.85 -0.58 -6.78
N GLY A 80 -18.08 -1.60 -5.94
CA GLY A 80 -18.61 -2.90 -6.35
C GLY A 80 -17.62 -3.83 -7.06
N LYS A 81 -16.40 -3.37 -7.35
CA LYS A 81 -15.30 -4.19 -7.87
C LYS A 81 -14.48 -4.79 -6.74
N THR A 82 -13.82 -5.91 -7.02
CA THR A 82 -12.87 -6.55 -6.10
C THR A 82 -11.50 -6.60 -6.77
N LEU A 83 -10.53 -5.88 -6.22
CA LEU A 83 -9.14 -5.85 -6.68
C LEU A 83 -8.27 -6.77 -5.82
N ASN A 84 -7.28 -7.40 -6.42
CA ASN A 84 -6.17 -8.03 -5.71
C ASN A 84 -5.19 -6.96 -5.26
N VAL A 85 -4.79 -7.01 -3.99
CA VAL A 85 -3.86 -6.06 -3.39
C VAL A 85 -2.86 -6.75 -2.48
N GLU A 86 -1.65 -6.20 -2.42
CA GLU A 86 -0.61 -6.63 -1.50
C GLU A 86 -0.29 -5.50 -0.52
N GLN A 87 -0.14 -5.84 0.77
CA GLN A 87 0.26 -4.87 1.77
C GLN A 87 1.75 -4.56 1.65
N ILE A 88 2.09 -3.28 1.48
CA ILE A 88 3.47 -2.80 1.39
C ILE A 88 3.95 -2.24 2.73
N ALA A 89 3.05 -1.56 3.46
CA ALA A 89 3.32 -1.05 4.78
C ALA A 89 2.09 -1.12 5.69
N PRO A 90 2.22 -1.58 6.94
CA PRO A 90 1.14 -1.41 7.91
C PRO A 90 0.94 0.08 8.22
N GLY A 91 -0.29 0.45 8.57
CA GLY A 91 -0.61 1.77 9.10
C GLY A 91 0.15 1.99 10.40
N ARG A 92 0.77 3.15 10.57
CA ARG A 92 1.59 3.43 11.75
C ARG A 92 0.77 4.07 12.87
N SER A 93 0.95 3.52 14.07
CA SER A 93 0.79 4.28 15.32
C SER A 93 1.92 5.34 15.42
N PRO A 94 1.69 6.54 15.97
CA PRO A 94 2.54 7.73 15.77
C PRO A 94 3.94 7.74 16.42
N SER A 95 4.49 6.62 16.90
CA SER A 95 5.57 6.63 17.92
C SER A 95 6.99 6.26 17.47
N GLN A 96 7.29 6.16 16.17
CA GLN A 96 8.68 5.92 15.73
C GLN A 96 9.32 7.15 15.06
N PRO A 97 10.28 7.83 15.73
CA PRO A 97 11.17 8.76 15.06
C PRO A 97 12.03 7.96 14.07
N ARG A 98 11.91 8.29 12.79
CA ARG A 98 12.68 7.67 11.72
C ARG A 98 14.06 8.35 11.66
N SER A 99 14.90 8.12 12.67
CA SER A 99 16.27 8.65 12.70
C SER A 99 17.23 7.68 12.02
N ALA A 100 17.19 7.64 10.69
CA ALA A 100 18.40 7.38 9.92
C ALA A 100 18.85 8.73 9.34
N PRO A 101 20.14 9.09 9.42
CA PRO A 101 20.62 10.26 8.68
C PRO A 101 20.29 10.00 7.21
N ALA A 102 19.48 10.87 6.64
CA ALA A 102 19.20 10.80 5.22
C ALA A 102 20.52 11.11 4.50
N ALA A 103 21.00 10.16 3.69
CA ALA A 103 22.03 10.48 2.73
C ALA A 103 21.58 11.72 1.93
N ASP A 104 22.48 12.67 1.72
CA ASP A 104 22.17 13.88 0.96
C ASP A 104 21.72 13.56 -0.46
N VAL A 105 22.15 12.40 -0.98
CA VAL A 105 21.76 11.82 -2.25
C VAL A 105 21.44 10.33 -2.07
N ILE A 106 20.31 9.89 -2.61
CA ILE A 106 19.86 8.50 -2.69
C ILE A 106 19.81 8.15 -4.17
N GLU A 107 20.52 7.09 -4.54
CA GLU A 107 20.47 6.51 -5.88
C GLU A 107 19.75 5.16 -5.83
N SER A 108 18.79 4.95 -6.73
CA SER A 108 18.03 3.71 -6.83
C SER A 108 17.40 3.59 -8.22
N ARG A 109 16.48 2.66 -8.38
CA ARG A 109 15.50 2.63 -9.48
C ARG A 109 14.09 2.62 -8.93
N ILE A 110 13.13 3.04 -9.76
CA ILE A 110 11.71 2.70 -9.54
C ILE A 110 11.57 1.18 -9.60
N ASP A 111 10.81 0.61 -8.67
CA ASP A 111 10.45 -0.81 -8.70
C ASP A 111 9.23 -1.02 -9.60
N GLY A 112 9.48 -1.49 -10.83
CA GLY A 112 8.45 -1.79 -11.82
C GLY A 112 8.21 -0.67 -12.82
N GLU A 113 6.95 -0.47 -13.19
CA GLU A 113 6.54 0.50 -14.19
C GLU A 113 6.53 1.93 -13.65
N PHE A 114 6.87 2.89 -14.51
CA PHE A 114 6.76 4.31 -14.25
C PHE A 114 6.01 4.97 -15.41
N SER A 115 4.87 5.58 -15.12
CA SER A 115 3.99 6.22 -16.11
C SER A 115 3.94 7.75 -15.99
N GLY A 116 4.90 8.33 -15.25
CA GLY A 116 4.91 9.75 -14.91
C GLY A 116 4.30 10.04 -13.54
N TRP A 117 3.76 11.25 -13.37
CA TRP A 117 3.18 11.69 -12.10
C TRP A 117 2.03 12.67 -12.29
N LYS A 118 1.09 12.69 -11.35
CA LYS A 118 -0.22 13.36 -11.48
C LYS A 118 -0.70 14.13 -10.25
N GLY A 119 0.21 14.53 -9.37
CA GLY A 119 -0.07 15.39 -8.21
C GLY A 119 0.21 14.72 -6.87
N GLU A 120 -0.17 13.44 -6.74
CA GLU A 120 -0.02 12.66 -5.50
C GLU A 120 0.64 11.29 -5.74
N THR A 121 1.33 11.12 -6.87
CA THR A 121 1.91 9.83 -7.25
C THR A 121 2.84 9.28 -6.17
N ILE A 122 2.65 8.00 -5.85
CA ILE A 122 3.47 7.26 -4.89
C ILE A 122 4.46 6.38 -5.68
N PHE A 123 5.74 6.54 -5.36
CA PHE A 123 6.86 5.85 -5.99
C PHE A 123 7.44 4.82 -5.01
N LYS A 124 7.48 3.56 -5.42
CA LYS A 124 8.26 2.51 -4.74
C LYS A 124 9.59 2.34 -5.44
N LEU A 125 10.65 2.28 -4.66
CA LEU A 125 12.01 2.12 -5.15
C LEU A 125 12.51 0.70 -4.88
N GLU A 126 13.43 0.21 -5.71
CA GLU A 126 14.05 -1.12 -5.55
C GLU A 126 14.76 -1.29 -4.19
N ASN A 127 15.23 -0.20 -3.58
CA ASN A 127 15.83 -0.20 -2.25
C ASN A 127 14.81 -0.24 -1.09
N GLY A 128 13.52 -0.44 -1.38
CA GLY A 128 12.43 -0.56 -0.41
C GLY A 128 11.90 0.77 0.14
N GLN A 129 12.45 1.91 -0.27
CA GLN A 129 11.90 3.22 0.09
C GLN A 129 10.63 3.52 -0.69
N ILE A 130 9.73 4.28 -0.07
CA ILE A 130 8.51 4.77 -0.72
C ILE A 130 8.41 6.27 -0.53
N TRP A 131 8.20 6.96 -1.64
CA TRP A 131 8.16 8.40 -1.73
C TRP A 131 6.84 8.84 -2.35
N GLN A 132 6.25 9.92 -1.85
CA GLN A 132 5.04 10.51 -2.42
C GLN A 132 5.37 11.89 -2.97
N GLN A 133 4.81 12.22 -4.13
CA GLN A 133 4.83 13.57 -4.69
C GLN A 133 4.32 14.60 -3.66
N ALA A 134 5.07 15.68 -3.48
CA ALA A 134 4.82 16.69 -2.43
C ALA A 134 4.29 18.03 -2.96
N ASN A 135 4.31 18.23 -4.28
CA ASN A 135 3.71 19.39 -4.93
C ASN A 135 3.04 18.99 -6.24
N TYR A 136 1.98 19.70 -6.60
CA TYR A 136 1.30 19.45 -7.87
C TYR A 136 2.26 19.69 -9.05
N ALA A 137 2.28 18.69 -9.94
CA ALA A 137 2.87 18.70 -11.25
C ALA A 137 2.27 17.50 -12.00
N TYR A 138 2.14 17.64 -13.31
CA TYR A 138 1.67 16.56 -14.17
C TYR A 138 2.72 16.26 -15.24
N MET A 139 2.98 14.98 -15.46
CA MET A 139 3.61 14.51 -16.69
C MET A 139 3.24 13.07 -16.96
N TYR A 140 3.37 12.67 -18.21
CA TYR A 140 3.18 11.30 -18.64
C TYR A 140 4.37 10.85 -19.47
N THR A 141 4.99 9.74 -19.07
CA THR A 141 6.00 9.03 -19.85
C THR A 141 6.11 7.62 -19.32
N TYR A 142 6.13 6.63 -20.21
CA TYR A 142 6.31 5.24 -19.83
C TYR A 142 7.80 4.88 -19.78
N LYS A 143 8.24 4.30 -18.67
CA LYS A 143 9.57 3.70 -18.49
C LYS A 143 9.45 2.47 -17.60
N TYR A 144 10.26 1.45 -17.87
CA TYR A 144 10.38 0.28 -16.99
C TYR A 144 11.66 0.39 -16.15
N ARG A 145 11.50 0.37 -14.82
CA ARG A 145 12.58 0.44 -13.82
C ARG A 145 13.64 1.54 -14.06
N PRO A 146 13.24 2.79 -14.37
CA PRO A 146 14.20 3.87 -14.61
C PRO A 146 15.04 4.17 -13.35
N ARG A 147 16.28 4.62 -13.56
CA ARG A 147 17.10 5.13 -12.45
C ARG A 147 16.48 6.39 -11.87
N VAL A 148 16.66 6.57 -10.57
CA VAL A 148 16.25 7.77 -9.84
C VAL A 148 17.38 8.28 -8.94
N LEU A 149 17.50 9.59 -8.89
CA LEU A 149 18.30 10.30 -7.90
C LEU A 149 17.34 11.10 -7.03
N ILE A 150 17.40 10.92 -5.72
CA ILE A 150 16.67 11.72 -4.75
C ILE A 150 17.67 12.46 -3.90
N PHE A 151 17.60 13.78 -3.85
CA PHE A 151 18.56 14.58 -3.11
C PHE A 151 17.87 15.67 -2.32
N ARG A 152 18.52 16.07 -1.21
CA ARG A 152 18.00 17.11 -0.33
C ARG A 152 18.28 18.49 -0.93
N THR A 153 17.26 19.34 -0.91
CA THR A 153 17.34 20.77 -1.25
C THR A 153 16.89 21.61 -0.05
N HIS A 154 16.99 22.93 -0.17
CA HIS A 154 16.43 23.85 0.83
C HIS A 154 14.90 23.76 0.97
N ARG A 155 14.20 23.12 0.04
CA ARG A 155 12.72 22.99 0.02
C ARG A 155 12.22 21.57 0.34
N GLY A 156 13.09 20.68 0.80
CA GLY A 156 12.80 19.27 1.02
C GLY A 156 13.56 18.37 0.04
N TYR A 157 13.03 17.19 -0.27
CA TYR A 157 13.66 16.29 -1.24
C TYR A 157 13.10 16.51 -2.63
N GLU A 158 13.96 16.39 -3.64
CA GLU A 158 13.57 16.35 -5.03
C GLU A 158 14.01 15.03 -5.66
N MET A 159 13.15 14.46 -6.51
CA MET A 159 13.42 13.27 -7.30
C MET A 159 13.68 13.68 -8.75
N GLN A 160 14.76 13.15 -9.31
CA GLN A 160 15.10 13.21 -10.73
C GLN A 160 15.00 11.79 -11.30
N VAL A 161 14.12 11.60 -12.29
CA VAL A 161 13.98 10.32 -13.00
C VAL A 161 14.82 10.35 -14.27
N GLU A 162 15.48 9.23 -14.60
CA GLU A 162 16.32 9.09 -15.79
C GLU A 162 15.56 9.33 -17.09
N GLY A 163 16.10 10.24 -17.92
CA GLY A 163 15.50 10.63 -19.19
C GLY A 163 14.17 11.38 -19.03
N VAL A 164 13.96 12.04 -17.89
CA VAL A 164 12.86 12.97 -17.63
C VAL A 164 13.46 14.34 -17.32
N HIS A 165 13.05 15.39 -18.02
CA HIS A 165 13.69 16.72 -17.81
C HIS A 165 13.31 17.37 -16.48
N ASN A 166 12.05 17.19 -16.03
CA ASN A 166 11.56 17.84 -14.83
C ASN A 166 11.92 17.04 -13.58
N ARG A 167 12.17 17.76 -12.49
CA ARG A 167 12.26 17.21 -11.13
C ARG A 167 10.93 17.36 -10.42
N ILE A 168 10.71 16.55 -9.40
CA ILE A 168 9.50 16.62 -8.57
C ILE A 168 9.85 16.58 -7.09
N ARG A 169 9.22 17.43 -6.26
CA ARG A 169 9.42 17.32 -4.81
C ARG A 169 8.72 16.08 -4.30
N VAL A 170 9.37 15.43 -3.35
CA VAL A 170 8.89 14.20 -2.75
C VAL A 170 9.06 14.22 -1.24
N ILE A 171 8.17 13.51 -0.55
CA ILE A 171 8.28 13.22 0.87
C ILE A 171 8.39 11.71 1.07
N ARG A 172 9.27 11.29 1.97
CA ARG A 172 9.46 9.87 2.27
C ARG A 172 8.33 9.39 3.17
N ILE A 173 7.61 8.37 2.74
CA ILE A 173 6.52 7.74 3.49
C ILE A 173 6.91 6.33 3.98
N ARG A 174 7.92 5.68 3.38
CA ARG A 174 8.55 4.43 3.88
C ARG A 174 10.08 4.40 3.65
#